data_AF-A0A9P5VYA4-F1
#
_entry.id   AF-A0A9P5VYA4-F1
#
_cell.length_a   1.000
_cell.length_b   1.000
_cell.length_c   1.000
_cell.angle_alpha   90.00
_cell.angle_beta   90.00
_cell.angle_gamma   90.00
#
_symmetry.space_group_name_H-M   'P 1'
#
loop_
_entity.id
_entity.type
_entity.pdbx_description
1 polymer ?
#
loop_
_entity_poly.entity_id
_entity_poly.type
_entity_poly.pdbx_seq_one_letter_code
_entity_poly.pdbx_strand_id
1 'polypeptide(L)'
;MSSPLGPFDQVVAVSQKQINNAFFIKSKIDSTLANITIENDWGSINSSMNAPSIVLCVPGDHTATTCRFQLNFKEGTFKYNPTPQSPVATTSVNGWTLAWNVNLGLSALEDPQIPQNIREKIIIPGTYSVSQLFLDFTLVDVMKFDPEHSSVPGLDPKALPSLSMFLGEYFRLLEDGSHHGLGYATTVSDPVVAHPQAPTFPLTALAFQTMASTDNNPDHNVLLFLEMTGNRPLPSIIPILPPYAWADSESETMAITGSKFAEYLANNTKFINLHALNILNDAHHWVVDRSGLPTPETWILSNDKDSNSIIVDWNQSTGTSRSFNWSSTTKGDDSTGFWSKLAGSAVWSTESSLSVDLSVVPGTDKVTYTVTGKSTRHHSSASWGTLSSGSQNVSFSFVITLTLTSVKDGMLESTWSTTDPVFQASIKDLVDDNQGAAMVVEELHRYWTTEGLVNHFKSAMAQQPQFVFPGAGTFVMKNPRFNQTCDVTVQFQYMN
;
A
#
# COMPACT_ATOMS: atom_id res chain seq x y z
N MET A 1 -8.98 -16.80 -2.18
CA MET A 1 -9.94 -15.67 -2.22
C MET A 1 -9.34 -14.60 -3.12
N SER A 2 -10.15 -13.87 -3.89
CA SER A 2 -9.66 -12.73 -4.68
C SER A 2 -9.42 -11.52 -3.79
N SER A 3 -8.41 -10.71 -4.09
CA SER A 3 -8.11 -9.47 -3.37
C SER A 3 -9.34 -8.54 -3.34
N PRO A 4 -9.64 -7.89 -2.20
CA PRO A 4 -10.70 -6.89 -2.12
C PRO A 4 -10.42 -5.63 -2.97
N LEU A 5 -9.18 -5.43 -3.43
CA LEU A 5 -8.78 -4.32 -4.29
C LEU A 5 -9.12 -4.57 -5.77
N GLY A 6 -9.56 -5.78 -6.14
CA GLY A 6 -9.84 -6.12 -7.53
C GLY A 6 -8.63 -5.86 -8.45
N PRO A 7 -8.77 -5.08 -9.54
CA PRO A 7 -7.65 -4.77 -10.44
C PRO A 7 -6.75 -3.60 -10.00
N PHE A 8 -7.11 -2.89 -8.92
CA PHE A 8 -6.43 -1.67 -8.49
C PHE A 8 -5.18 -1.97 -7.66
N ASP A 9 -4.19 -1.06 -7.67
CA ASP A 9 -2.97 -1.20 -6.89
C ASP A 9 -3.17 -0.80 -5.43
N GLN A 10 -3.99 0.22 -5.20
CA GLN A 10 -4.32 0.75 -3.87
C GLN A 10 -5.80 1.13 -3.81
N VAL A 11 -6.35 1.11 -2.59
CA VAL A 11 -7.68 1.63 -2.30
C VAL A 11 -7.62 2.42 -1.01
N VAL A 12 -8.17 3.64 -1.02
CA VAL A 12 -8.37 4.46 0.18
C VAL A 12 -9.87 4.59 0.40
N ALA A 13 -10.37 4.15 1.55
CA ALA A 13 -11.79 4.23 1.88
C ALA A 13 -12.07 5.38 2.84
N VAL A 14 -13.00 6.28 2.51
CA VAL A 14 -13.44 7.36 3.41
C VAL A 14 -14.90 7.15 3.75
N SER A 15 -15.21 7.05 5.05
CA SER A 15 -16.58 6.80 5.51
C SER A 15 -17.50 8.00 5.32
N GLN A 16 -18.79 7.75 5.13
CA GLN A 16 -19.84 8.75 5.10
C GLN A 16 -19.80 9.63 6.35
N LYS A 17 -19.57 9.02 7.51
CA LYS A 17 -19.39 9.74 8.78
C LYS A 17 -18.28 10.78 8.70
N GLN A 18 -17.12 10.45 8.15
CA GLN A 18 -16.03 11.42 7.99
C GLN A 18 -16.38 12.52 7.01
N ILE A 19 -17.01 12.19 5.88
CA ILE A 19 -17.41 13.20 4.89
C ILE A 19 -18.42 14.18 5.51
N ASN A 20 -19.40 13.67 6.26
CA ASN A 20 -20.38 14.51 6.96
C ASN A 20 -19.75 15.33 8.10
N ASN A 21 -18.78 14.76 8.82
CA ASN A 21 -18.00 15.51 9.81
C ASN A 21 -17.17 16.63 9.15
N ALA A 22 -16.58 16.38 7.98
CA ALA A 22 -15.87 17.38 7.21
C ALA A 22 -16.80 18.52 6.76
N PHE A 23 -18.03 18.22 6.30
CA PHE A 23 -19.05 19.24 6.03
C PHE A 23 -19.43 20.04 7.28
N PHE A 24 -19.56 19.38 8.44
CA PHE A 24 -19.85 20.04 9.70
C PHE A 24 -18.74 21.00 10.13
N ILE A 25 -17.47 20.62 9.95
CA ILE A 25 -16.34 21.51 10.23
C ILE A 25 -16.31 22.65 9.21
N LYS A 26 -16.48 22.34 7.92
CA LYS A 26 -16.46 23.34 6.83
C LYS A 26 -17.56 24.38 7.01
N SER A 27 -18.78 24.00 7.37
CA SER A 27 -19.88 24.95 7.57
C SER A 27 -19.65 25.94 8.73
N LYS A 28 -18.79 25.61 9.69
CA LYS A 28 -18.41 26.57 10.77
C LYS A 28 -17.48 27.67 10.30
N ILE A 29 -16.69 27.42 9.24
CA ILE A 29 -15.72 28.37 8.70
C ILE A 29 -16.22 29.04 7.42
N ASP A 30 -17.21 28.43 6.76
CA ASP A 30 -17.74 28.82 5.46
C ASP A 30 -19.21 29.22 5.59
N SER A 31 -19.45 30.54 5.62
CA SER A 31 -20.80 31.08 5.81
C SER A 31 -21.78 30.69 4.70
N THR A 32 -21.29 30.37 3.49
CA THR A 32 -22.13 29.93 2.37
C THR A 32 -22.78 28.58 2.65
N LEU A 33 -22.11 27.69 3.37
CA LEU A 33 -22.65 26.40 3.78
C LEU A 33 -23.57 26.47 5.00
N ALA A 34 -23.45 27.52 5.81
CA ALA A 34 -24.25 27.72 7.02
C ALA A 34 -25.44 28.66 6.82
N ASN A 35 -25.45 29.48 5.76
CA ASN A 35 -26.50 30.46 5.53
C ASN A 35 -26.82 30.57 4.04
N ILE A 36 -28.10 30.78 3.75
CA ILE A 36 -28.59 31.11 2.42
C ILE A 36 -29.30 32.45 2.53
N THR A 37 -28.86 33.43 1.74
CA THR A 37 -29.49 34.74 1.64
C THR A 37 -29.51 35.14 0.18
N ILE A 38 -30.68 35.00 -0.45
CA ILE A 38 -30.90 35.30 -1.86
C ILE A 38 -32.18 36.11 -1.97
N GLU A 39 -32.13 37.22 -2.69
CA GLU A 39 -33.26 38.12 -2.94
C GLU A 39 -33.26 38.50 -4.43
N ASN A 40 -34.42 38.37 -5.07
CA ASN A 40 -34.64 38.72 -6.47
C ASN A 40 -36.09 39.19 -6.70
N ASP A 41 -36.46 39.48 -7.94
CA ASP A 41 -37.81 39.99 -8.28
C ASP A 41 -38.95 39.03 -7.91
N TRP A 42 -38.64 37.75 -7.64
CA TRP A 42 -39.61 36.71 -7.33
C TRP A 42 -39.78 36.47 -5.82
N GLY A 43 -38.97 37.12 -4.98
CA GLY A 43 -39.04 37.05 -3.53
C GLY A 43 -37.65 36.97 -2.87
N SER A 44 -37.59 36.29 -1.73
CA SER A 44 -36.34 36.15 -0.99
C SER A 44 -36.33 34.89 -0.14
N ILE A 45 -35.20 34.21 -0.05
CA ILE A 45 -34.93 33.21 0.98
C ILE A 45 -33.82 33.73 1.89
N ASN A 46 -34.08 33.75 3.20
CA ASN A 46 -33.09 34.10 4.20
C ASN A 46 -33.18 33.08 5.33
N SER A 47 -32.16 32.24 5.46
CA SER A 47 -32.13 31.15 6.43
C SER A 47 -30.72 30.85 6.90
N SER A 48 -30.64 30.45 8.17
CA SER A 48 -29.51 29.65 8.66
C SER A 48 -29.79 28.15 8.43
N MET A 49 -28.73 27.39 8.24
CA MET A 49 -28.76 25.96 7.95
C MET A 49 -27.90 25.22 8.96
N ASN A 50 -28.30 23.98 9.26
CA ASN A 50 -27.36 23.02 9.79
C ASN A 50 -26.40 22.62 8.68
N ALA A 51 -25.27 22.00 9.05
CA ALA A 51 -24.33 21.50 8.06
C ALA A 51 -25.04 20.61 7.03
N PRO A 52 -24.70 20.74 5.73
CA PRO A 52 -25.19 19.80 4.74
C PRO A 52 -24.63 18.40 5.04
N SER A 53 -25.33 17.38 4.57
CA SER A 53 -24.92 15.99 4.70
C SER A 53 -25.05 15.27 3.37
N ILE A 54 -24.30 14.18 3.24
CA ILE A 54 -24.44 13.22 2.16
C ILE A 54 -24.87 11.85 2.69
N VAL A 55 -25.59 11.12 1.85
CA VAL A 55 -25.87 9.70 2.01
C VAL A 55 -25.27 8.96 0.82
N LEU A 56 -24.28 8.12 1.09
CA LEU A 56 -23.64 7.25 0.10
C LEU A 56 -24.51 6.01 -0.16
N CYS A 57 -24.32 5.40 -1.33
CA CYS A 57 -24.99 4.15 -1.74
C CYS A 57 -26.52 4.28 -1.71
N VAL A 58 -27.03 5.24 -2.48
CA VAL A 58 -28.46 5.52 -2.57
C VAL A 58 -29.22 4.27 -3.03
N PRO A 59 -30.15 3.73 -2.21
CA PRO A 59 -30.91 2.54 -2.58
C PRO A 59 -31.68 2.74 -3.90
N GLY A 60 -31.58 1.77 -4.80
CA GLY A 60 -32.22 1.83 -6.12
C GLY A 60 -31.42 2.59 -7.19
N ASP A 61 -30.34 3.25 -6.81
CA ASP A 61 -29.34 3.75 -7.76
C ASP A 61 -28.27 2.68 -7.98
N HIS A 62 -28.06 2.32 -9.25
CA HIS A 62 -27.07 1.32 -9.64
C HIS A 62 -25.73 1.94 -10.02
N THR A 63 -25.62 3.27 -10.01
CA THR A 63 -24.39 3.97 -10.33
C THR A 63 -23.54 4.14 -9.08
N ALA A 64 -22.33 3.61 -9.10
CA ALA A 64 -21.43 3.69 -7.95
C ALA A 64 -20.84 5.11 -7.77
N THR A 65 -21.29 6.11 -8.53
CA THR A 65 -20.74 7.47 -8.56
C THR A 65 -21.77 8.53 -8.17
N THR A 66 -22.88 8.14 -7.55
CA THR A 66 -23.89 9.07 -7.03
C THR A 66 -23.92 9.05 -5.51
N CYS A 67 -24.38 10.15 -4.95
CA CYS A 67 -24.77 10.25 -3.55
C CYS A 67 -26.00 11.12 -3.42
N ARG A 68 -26.69 11.02 -2.28
CA ARG A 68 -27.78 11.94 -1.96
C ARG A 68 -27.25 13.07 -1.11
N PHE A 69 -27.26 14.29 -1.65
CA PHE A 69 -26.94 15.52 -0.94
C PHE A 69 -28.17 16.06 -0.21
N GLN A 70 -28.03 16.51 1.02
CA GLN A 70 -29.11 17.02 1.86
C GLN A 70 -28.80 18.41 2.41
N LEU A 71 -29.72 19.34 2.18
CA LEU A 71 -29.76 20.65 2.81
C LEU A 71 -30.74 20.64 3.99
N ASN A 72 -30.26 21.11 5.14
CA ASN A 72 -30.98 21.05 6.41
C ASN A 72 -31.21 22.47 6.94
N PHE A 73 -32.40 23.02 6.73
CA PHE A 73 -32.76 24.36 7.17
C PHE A 73 -33.03 24.36 8.68
N LYS A 74 -32.33 25.24 9.39
CA LYS A 74 -32.47 25.37 10.84
C LYS A 74 -33.58 26.38 11.16
N GLU A 75 -33.41 27.61 10.70
CA GLU A 75 -34.40 28.67 10.86
C GLU A 75 -34.31 29.72 9.76
N GLY A 76 -35.45 30.24 9.35
CA GLY A 76 -35.49 31.31 8.35
C GLY A 76 -36.88 31.59 7.80
N THR A 77 -36.90 32.41 6.76
CA THR A 77 -38.11 32.80 6.03
C THR A 77 -37.92 32.67 4.54
N PHE A 78 -38.95 32.14 3.88
CA PHE A 78 -39.07 32.10 2.44
C PHE A 78 -40.25 32.97 2.00
N LYS A 79 -39.94 34.02 1.23
CA LYS A 79 -40.90 34.92 0.62
C LYS A 79 -40.96 34.62 -0.87
N TYR A 80 -42.17 34.47 -1.41
CA TYR A 80 -42.38 34.15 -2.82
C TYR A 80 -43.64 34.82 -3.36
N ASN A 81 -43.67 35.06 -4.67
CA ASN A 81 -44.85 35.54 -5.38
C ASN A 81 -45.64 34.36 -5.97
N PRO A 82 -46.80 33.95 -5.39
CA PRO A 82 -47.55 32.78 -5.88
C PRO A 82 -48.03 32.96 -7.32
N THR A 83 -48.31 34.20 -7.72
CA THR A 83 -48.57 34.64 -9.09
C THR A 83 -48.05 36.08 -9.26
N PRO A 84 -47.81 36.57 -10.49
CA PRO A 84 -47.32 37.93 -10.72
C PRO A 84 -48.23 39.06 -10.18
N GLN A 85 -49.49 38.75 -9.86
CA GLN A 85 -50.47 39.70 -9.34
C GLN A 85 -50.87 39.43 -7.88
N SER A 86 -50.37 38.35 -7.27
CA SER A 86 -50.66 38.02 -5.87
C SER A 86 -49.74 38.81 -4.94
N PRO A 87 -50.20 39.14 -3.71
CA PRO A 87 -49.30 39.66 -2.69
C PRO A 87 -48.21 38.61 -2.38
N VAL A 88 -47.03 39.10 -2.00
CA VAL A 88 -45.90 38.28 -1.55
C VAL A 88 -46.37 37.38 -0.40
N ALA A 89 -46.31 36.07 -0.61
CA ALA A 89 -46.55 35.09 0.44
C ALA A 89 -45.26 34.87 1.23
N THR A 90 -45.38 34.55 2.52
CA THR A 90 -44.24 34.23 3.39
C THR A 90 -44.51 32.93 4.10
N THR A 91 -43.53 32.03 4.11
CA THR A 91 -43.55 30.81 4.90
C THR A 91 -42.25 30.66 5.68
N SER A 92 -42.31 29.93 6.79
CA SER A 92 -41.12 29.58 7.57
C SER A 92 -40.43 28.37 6.95
N VAL A 93 -39.10 28.38 6.91
CA VAL A 93 -38.30 27.22 6.43
C VAL A 93 -37.79 26.36 7.57
N ASN A 94 -38.27 26.60 8.79
CA ASN A 94 -37.79 25.92 9.98
C ASN A 94 -38.08 24.41 9.88
N GLY A 95 -37.02 23.61 10.01
CA GLY A 95 -37.13 22.16 9.91
C GLY A 95 -37.33 21.62 8.49
N TRP A 96 -37.09 22.43 7.45
CA TRP A 96 -37.06 21.93 6.09
C TRP A 96 -35.81 21.08 5.86
N THR A 97 -35.99 19.94 5.21
CA THR A 97 -34.90 19.13 4.65
C THR A 97 -35.18 18.93 3.18
N LEU A 98 -34.21 19.23 2.33
CA LEU A 98 -34.31 19.00 0.89
C LEU A 98 -33.16 18.11 0.46
N ALA A 99 -33.47 17.08 -0.33
CA ALA A 99 -32.51 16.06 -0.73
C ALA A 99 -32.48 15.89 -2.26
N TRP A 100 -31.29 15.74 -2.82
CA TRP A 100 -31.09 15.48 -4.26
C TRP A 100 -30.10 14.35 -4.46
N ASN A 101 -30.34 13.52 -5.46
CA ASN A 101 -29.31 12.63 -5.97
C ASN A 101 -28.39 13.45 -6.88
N VAL A 102 -27.11 13.49 -6.53
CA VAL A 102 -26.08 14.25 -7.24
C VAL A 102 -24.96 13.31 -7.66
N ASN A 103 -24.36 13.62 -8.81
CA ASN A 103 -23.19 12.89 -9.26
C ASN A 103 -21.96 13.35 -8.48
N LEU A 104 -21.01 12.44 -8.31
CA LEU A 104 -19.65 12.76 -7.89
C LEU A 104 -18.82 13.02 -9.14
N GLY A 105 -18.22 14.20 -9.21
CA GLY A 105 -17.35 14.62 -10.29
C GLY A 105 -15.88 14.66 -9.85
N LEU A 106 -14.97 14.47 -10.80
CA LEU A 106 -13.53 14.65 -10.61
C LEU A 106 -13.02 15.58 -11.71
N SER A 107 -12.39 16.69 -11.31
CA SER A 107 -11.81 17.66 -12.23
C SER A 107 -10.35 17.90 -11.89
N ALA A 108 -9.50 17.95 -12.91
CA ALA A 108 -8.13 18.40 -12.77
C ALA A 108 -8.14 19.92 -12.50
N LEU A 109 -7.29 20.35 -11.56
CA LEU A 109 -7.07 21.75 -11.23
C LEU A 109 -5.72 22.19 -11.79
N GLU A 110 -5.70 23.35 -12.43
CA GLU A 110 -4.48 24.02 -12.88
C GLU A 110 -4.06 25.10 -11.88
N ASP A 111 -2.80 25.51 -11.88
CA ASP A 111 -2.36 26.70 -11.11
C ASP A 111 -2.92 27.95 -11.81
N PRO A 112 -3.60 28.90 -11.13
CA PRO A 112 -3.70 29.11 -9.68
C PRO A 112 -4.95 28.57 -8.97
N GLN A 113 -5.73 27.69 -9.59
CA GLN A 113 -6.98 27.17 -9.03
C GLN A 113 -6.77 26.24 -7.82
N ILE A 114 -5.57 25.67 -7.66
CA ILE A 114 -5.25 24.80 -6.53
C ILE A 114 -5.22 25.63 -5.24
N PRO A 115 -6.03 25.29 -4.21
CA PRO A 115 -6.02 26.00 -2.94
C PRO A 115 -4.64 26.05 -2.30
N GLN A 116 -4.29 27.17 -1.68
CA GLN A 116 -2.96 27.39 -1.09
C GLN A 116 -2.59 26.31 -0.06
N ASN A 117 -3.52 25.95 0.82
CA ASN A 117 -3.32 24.90 1.83
C ASN A 117 -3.09 23.50 1.22
N ILE A 118 -3.56 23.26 0.00
CA ILE A 118 -3.26 22.03 -0.74
C ILE A 118 -1.88 22.15 -1.38
N ARG A 119 -1.56 23.27 -2.04
CA ARG A 119 -0.23 23.52 -2.63
C ARG A 119 0.90 23.37 -1.61
N GLU A 120 0.72 23.89 -0.40
CA GLU A 120 1.70 23.81 0.68
C GLU A 120 1.96 22.39 1.19
N LYS A 121 0.99 21.47 1.00
CA LYS A 121 1.13 20.05 1.37
C LYS A 121 1.77 19.20 0.28
N ILE A 122 1.96 19.73 -0.92
CA ILE A 122 2.53 18.96 -2.03
C ILE A 122 4.06 19.05 -1.98
N ILE A 123 4.67 17.94 -1.58
CA ILE A 123 6.09 17.85 -1.21
C ILE A 123 7.03 18.00 -2.45
N ILE A 124 6.54 17.76 -3.67
CA ILE A 124 7.37 17.80 -4.90
C ILE A 124 6.80 18.79 -5.91
N PRO A 125 7.19 20.08 -5.89
CA PRO A 125 6.82 21.06 -6.90
C PRO A 125 7.15 20.61 -8.34
N GLY A 126 6.18 20.62 -9.26
CA GLY A 126 6.41 20.59 -10.72
C GLY A 126 6.22 19.26 -11.46
N THR A 127 5.86 18.15 -10.79
CA THR A 127 5.62 16.85 -11.43
C THR A 127 4.25 16.23 -11.12
N TYR A 128 3.37 16.98 -10.46
CA TYR A 128 2.06 16.52 -10.04
C TYR A 128 0.93 17.23 -10.78
N SER A 129 -0.18 16.51 -10.90
CA SER A 129 -1.50 17.09 -11.19
C SER A 129 -2.36 16.95 -9.93
N VAL A 130 -3.16 17.97 -9.64
CA VAL A 130 -4.14 17.91 -8.54
C VAL A 130 -5.51 17.75 -9.15
N SER A 131 -6.28 16.78 -8.66
CA SER A 131 -7.69 16.65 -9.01
C SER A 131 -8.55 16.90 -7.78
N GLN A 132 -9.63 17.64 -7.95
CA GLN A 132 -10.65 17.85 -6.93
C GLN A 132 -11.81 16.88 -7.18
N LEU A 133 -12.19 16.14 -6.14
CA LEU A 133 -13.45 15.43 -6.09
C LEU A 133 -14.53 16.39 -5.59
N PHE A 134 -15.67 16.45 -6.25
CA PHE A 134 -16.73 17.39 -5.93
C PHE A 134 -18.14 16.83 -6.16
N LEU A 135 -19.13 17.49 -5.57
CA LEU A 135 -20.55 17.27 -5.84
C LEU A 135 -20.94 18.03 -7.12
N ASP A 136 -21.37 17.32 -8.15
CA ASP A 136 -21.80 17.91 -9.42
C ASP A 136 -23.28 18.30 -9.35
N PHE A 137 -23.55 19.60 -9.27
CA PHE A 137 -24.90 20.15 -9.26
C PHE A 137 -25.41 20.55 -10.65
N THR A 138 -24.58 20.48 -11.69
CA THR A 138 -24.92 20.98 -13.04
C THR A 138 -26.07 20.22 -13.70
N LEU A 139 -26.18 18.93 -13.40
CA LEU A 139 -27.23 18.04 -13.92
C LEU A 139 -28.40 17.86 -12.95
N VAL A 140 -28.37 18.52 -11.79
CA VAL A 140 -29.42 18.39 -10.80
C VAL A 140 -30.65 19.13 -11.27
N ASP A 141 -31.70 18.37 -11.57
CA ASP A 141 -33.03 18.94 -11.74
C ASP A 141 -33.53 19.41 -10.37
N VAL A 142 -33.29 20.69 -10.06
CA VAL A 142 -33.62 21.31 -8.76
C VAL A 142 -35.10 21.14 -8.42
N MET A 143 -35.97 21.01 -9.43
CA MET A 143 -37.40 20.76 -9.28
C MET A 143 -37.74 19.33 -8.85
N LYS A 144 -36.81 18.39 -8.99
CA LYS A 144 -37.00 16.96 -8.68
C LYS A 144 -36.16 16.54 -7.48
N PHE A 145 -36.30 17.28 -6.37
CA PHE A 145 -35.79 16.79 -5.09
C PHE A 145 -36.47 15.47 -4.70
N ASP A 146 -35.75 14.61 -3.99
CA ASP A 146 -36.19 13.29 -3.56
C ASP A 146 -37.32 13.44 -2.53
N PRO A 147 -38.59 13.12 -2.88
CA PRO A 147 -39.74 13.37 -2.01
C PRO A 147 -39.77 12.46 -0.78
N GLU A 148 -39.10 11.29 -0.82
CA GLU A 148 -39.06 10.36 0.31
C GLU A 148 -38.08 10.83 1.39
N HIS A 149 -37.08 11.63 0.98
CA HIS A 149 -36.01 12.12 1.86
C HIS A 149 -36.05 13.65 2.05
N SER A 150 -37.08 14.31 1.53
CA SER A 150 -37.33 15.73 1.70
C SER A 150 -38.58 15.98 2.53
N SER A 151 -38.53 17.03 3.36
CA SER A 151 -39.62 17.49 4.21
C SER A 151 -39.68 19.01 4.11
N VAL A 152 -40.79 19.54 3.60
CA VAL A 152 -41.03 20.98 3.43
C VAL A 152 -42.35 21.39 4.09
N PRO A 153 -42.46 21.27 5.43
CA PRO A 153 -43.70 21.55 6.15
C PRO A 153 -44.18 22.99 5.89
N GLY A 154 -45.47 23.11 5.54
CA GLY A 154 -46.10 24.41 5.29
C GLY A 154 -45.75 25.07 3.96
N LEU A 155 -45.07 24.35 3.04
CA LEU A 155 -44.84 24.84 1.68
C LEU A 155 -46.12 24.76 0.84
N ASP A 156 -46.57 25.91 0.33
CA ASP A 156 -47.62 25.95 -0.71
C ASP A 156 -47.04 25.35 -2.01
N PRO A 157 -47.72 24.40 -2.66
CA PRO A 157 -47.29 23.88 -3.96
C PRO A 157 -47.01 24.95 -5.02
N LYS A 158 -47.67 26.11 -4.97
CA LYS A 158 -47.42 27.24 -5.88
C LYS A 158 -46.07 27.91 -5.67
N ALA A 159 -45.44 27.68 -4.52
CA ALA A 159 -44.14 28.23 -4.16
C ALA A 159 -42.96 27.43 -4.75
N LEU A 160 -43.20 26.21 -5.23
CA LEU A 160 -42.16 25.30 -5.75
C LEU A 160 -41.32 25.91 -6.89
N PRO A 161 -41.91 26.61 -7.90
CA PRO A 161 -41.12 27.23 -8.95
C PRO A 161 -40.22 28.37 -8.43
N SER A 162 -40.67 29.13 -7.43
CA SER A 162 -39.83 30.16 -6.81
C SER A 162 -38.71 29.51 -6.01
N LEU A 163 -39.02 28.50 -5.20
CA LEU A 163 -38.05 27.78 -4.39
C LEU A 163 -36.93 27.19 -5.24
N SER A 164 -37.25 26.60 -6.40
CA SER A 164 -36.24 26.03 -7.29
C SER A 164 -35.33 27.08 -7.92
N MET A 165 -35.82 28.28 -8.24
CA MET A 165 -34.96 29.37 -8.71
C MET A 165 -33.94 29.75 -7.64
N PHE A 166 -34.38 29.92 -6.39
CA PHE A 166 -33.47 30.25 -5.28
C PHE A 166 -32.46 29.13 -5.01
N LEU A 167 -32.89 27.87 -5.07
CA LEU A 167 -31.99 26.73 -4.89
C LEU A 167 -31.01 26.57 -6.06
N GLY A 168 -31.43 26.89 -7.28
CA GLY A 168 -30.54 26.94 -8.44
C GLY A 168 -29.48 28.04 -8.30
N GLU A 169 -29.87 29.22 -7.84
CA GLU A 169 -28.91 30.29 -7.51
C GLU A 169 -27.95 29.87 -6.38
N TYR A 170 -28.46 29.17 -5.35
CA TYR A 170 -27.62 28.66 -4.26
C TYR A 170 -26.63 27.59 -4.72
N PHE A 171 -27.04 26.63 -5.55
CA PHE A 171 -26.12 25.63 -6.09
C PHE A 171 -25.04 26.27 -6.96
N ARG A 172 -25.38 27.29 -7.75
CA ARG A 172 -24.38 28.07 -8.48
C ARG A 172 -23.37 28.75 -7.56
N LEU A 173 -23.82 29.30 -6.42
CA LEU A 173 -22.90 29.84 -5.41
C LEU A 173 -21.97 28.76 -4.84
N LEU A 174 -22.49 27.55 -4.60
CA LEU A 174 -21.66 26.43 -4.13
C LEU A 174 -20.59 26.00 -5.15
N GLU A 175 -20.95 26.03 -6.43
CA GLU A 175 -20.05 25.76 -7.56
C GLU A 175 -18.95 26.82 -7.66
N ASP A 176 -19.34 28.10 -7.75
CA ASP A 176 -18.42 29.23 -7.97
C ASP A 176 -17.35 29.37 -6.86
N GLY A 177 -17.69 29.02 -5.60
CA GLY A 177 -16.83 29.21 -4.43
C GLY A 177 -16.01 28.01 -3.97
N SER A 178 -15.94 26.91 -4.74
CA SER A 178 -15.30 25.64 -4.30
C SER A 178 -15.91 25.04 -3.03
N HIS A 179 -17.16 25.39 -2.72
CA HIS A 179 -17.88 24.93 -1.54
C HIS A 179 -18.34 23.46 -1.67
N HIS A 180 -18.47 22.99 -2.91
CA HIS A 180 -18.90 21.66 -3.32
C HIS A 180 -17.78 20.60 -3.37
N GLY A 181 -16.52 20.99 -3.14
CA GLY A 181 -15.38 20.07 -3.09
C GLY A 181 -15.39 19.17 -1.85
N LEU A 182 -15.25 17.86 -2.07
CA LEU A 182 -15.19 16.80 -1.05
C LEU A 182 -13.75 16.42 -0.65
N GLY A 183 -12.81 16.56 -1.57
CA GLY A 183 -11.42 16.18 -1.34
C GLY A 183 -10.52 16.46 -2.53
N TYR A 184 -9.22 16.26 -2.33
CA TYR A 184 -8.20 16.43 -3.35
C TYR A 184 -7.35 15.17 -3.45
N ALA A 185 -6.96 14.82 -4.67
CA ALA A 185 -6.00 13.78 -4.95
C ALA A 185 -4.85 14.34 -5.78
N THR A 186 -3.65 13.84 -5.54
CA THR A 186 -2.44 14.22 -6.28
C THR A 186 -1.96 13.04 -7.11
N THR A 187 -1.86 13.21 -8.41
CA THR A 187 -1.26 12.22 -9.32
C THR A 187 0.13 12.69 -9.76
N VAL A 188 1.02 11.77 -10.07
CA VAL A 188 2.34 12.06 -10.66
C VAL A 188 2.44 11.48 -12.05
N SER A 189 3.09 12.20 -12.96
CA SER A 189 3.39 11.72 -14.32
C SER A 189 4.68 10.90 -14.38
N ASP A 190 5.67 11.27 -13.55
CA ASP A 190 6.93 10.54 -13.39
C ASP A 190 7.12 10.08 -11.92
N PRO A 191 6.88 8.79 -11.62
CA PRO A 191 7.00 8.27 -10.27
C PRO A 191 8.44 8.09 -9.79
N VAL A 192 9.46 8.26 -10.65
CA VAL A 192 10.87 7.99 -10.33
C VAL A 192 11.52 9.14 -9.54
N VAL A 193 10.96 10.35 -9.61
CA VAL A 193 11.52 11.58 -9.00
C VAL A 193 11.05 11.77 -7.54
N ALA A 194 10.56 10.72 -6.88
CA ALA A 194 9.92 10.83 -5.58
C ALA A 194 10.91 11.17 -4.45
N HIS A 195 10.65 12.27 -3.74
CA HIS A 195 11.30 12.67 -2.50
C HIS A 195 11.21 11.56 -1.44
N PRO A 196 12.15 11.41 -0.48
CA PRO A 196 12.11 10.35 0.54
C PRO A 196 10.86 10.33 1.44
N GLN A 197 10.12 11.45 1.48
CA GLN A 197 8.85 11.58 2.22
C GLN A 197 7.62 11.41 1.33
N ALA A 198 7.80 11.22 0.03
CA ALA A 198 6.70 10.94 -0.88
C ALA A 198 6.24 9.48 -0.74
N PRO A 199 4.98 9.18 -1.11
CA PRO A 199 4.47 7.81 -1.05
C PRO A 199 5.36 6.88 -1.87
N THR A 200 5.65 5.68 -1.34
CA THR A 200 6.50 4.69 -2.03
C THR A 200 5.93 4.30 -3.40
N PHE A 201 4.60 4.26 -3.48
CA PHE A 201 3.89 4.03 -4.73
C PHE A 201 3.00 5.24 -4.98
N PRO A 202 3.52 6.29 -5.65
CA PRO A 202 2.72 7.46 -5.92
C PRO A 202 1.64 7.13 -6.95
N LEU A 203 0.48 7.75 -6.75
CA LEU A 203 -0.70 7.60 -7.59
C LEU A 203 -0.44 8.13 -9.00
N THR A 204 -0.78 7.35 -10.03
CA THR A 204 -0.68 7.79 -11.44
C THR A 204 -2.03 7.88 -12.13
N ALA A 205 -3.06 7.15 -11.64
CA ALA A 205 -4.43 7.28 -12.12
C ALA A 205 -5.44 6.95 -11.02
N LEU A 206 -6.59 7.63 -11.05
CA LEU A 206 -7.62 7.56 -10.01
C LEU A 206 -9.01 7.36 -10.61
N ALA A 207 -9.79 6.48 -10.00
CA ALA A 207 -11.24 6.43 -10.12
C ALA A 207 -11.86 6.46 -8.72
N PHE A 208 -13.19 6.57 -8.63
CA PHE A 208 -13.89 6.49 -7.36
C PHE A 208 -15.17 5.69 -7.50
N GLN A 209 -15.64 5.14 -6.38
CA GLN A 209 -16.93 4.48 -6.29
C GLN A 209 -17.46 4.55 -4.85
N THR A 210 -18.77 4.47 -4.66
CA THR A 210 -19.41 4.31 -3.35
C THR A 210 -19.65 2.82 -3.08
N MET A 211 -19.53 2.42 -1.81
CA MET A 211 -19.79 1.05 -1.38
C MET A 211 -20.50 1.02 -0.03
N ALA A 212 -21.55 0.19 0.05
CA ALA A 212 -22.31 0.01 1.29
C ALA A 212 -21.48 -0.77 2.30
N SER A 213 -21.67 -0.46 3.58
CA SER A 213 -20.99 -1.17 4.67
C SER A 213 -21.42 -2.63 4.79
N THR A 214 -20.50 -3.48 5.24
CA THR A 214 -20.80 -4.90 5.47
C THR A 214 -21.56 -5.14 6.78
N ASP A 215 -21.57 -4.16 7.69
CA ASP A 215 -22.26 -4.23 8.99
C ASP A 215 -23.65 -3.59 8.98
N ASN A 216 -24.11 -3.10 7.82
CA ASN A 216 -25.37 -2.38 7.62
C ASN A 216 -25.48 -1.07 8.40
N ASN A 217 -24.38 -0.50 8.91
CA ASN A 217 -24.37 0.85 9.44
C ASN A 217 -24.15 1.86 8.30
N PRO A 218 -25.11 2.74 7.96
CA PRO A 218 -24.96 3.71 6.86
C PRO A 218 -23.79 4.69 7.08
N ASP A 219 -23.44 4.99 8.34
CA ASP A 219 -22.30 5.85 8.65
C ASP A 219 -20.96 5.23 8.22
N HIS A 220 -20.93 3.91 8.09
CA HIS A 220 -19.77 3.15 7.60
C HIS A 220 -19.86 2.87 6.09
N ASN A 221 -20.86 3.38 5.36
CA ASN A 221 -20.80 3.40 3.91
C ASN A 221 -19.57 4.21 3.50
N VAL A 222 -18.88 3.80 2.45
CA VAL A 222 -17.58 4.38 2.08
C VAL A 222 -17.58 4.92 0.66
N LEU A 223 -16.86 6.01 0.49
CA LEU A 223 -16.35 6.46 -0.79
C LEU A 223 -14.94 5.87 -0.94
N LEU A 224 -14.76 5.04 -1.97
CA LEU A 224 -13.50 4.39 -2.29
C LEU A 224 -12.78 5.19 -3.37
N PHE A 225 -11.55 5.59 -3.08
CA PHE A 225 -10.58 6.05 -4.07
C PHE A 225 -9.85 4.83 -4.61
N LEU A 226 -9.97 4.60 -5.92
CA LEU A 226 -9.48 3.42 -6.63
C LEU A 226 -8.24 3.81 -7.42
N GLU A 227 -7.09 3.30 -7.01
CA GLU A 227 -5.80 3.90 -7.36
C GLU A 227 -4.91 2.95 -8.16
N MET A 228 -4.29 3.49 -9.21
CA MET A 228 -3.27 2.82 -10.01
C MET A 228 -1.92 3.52 -9.85
N THR A 229 -0.84 2.75 -9.92
CA THR A 229 0.53 3.24 -9.74
C THR A 229 1.44 2.85 -10.89
N GLY A 230 2.60 3.49 -11.01
CA GLY A 230 3.61 3.13 -12.00
C GLY A 230 3.11 3.23 -13.44
N ASN A 231 2.24 4.22 -13.73
CA ASN A 231 1.64 4.48 -15.04
C ASN A 231 0.80 3.31 -15.57
N ARG A 232 0.31 2.44 -14.68
CA ARG A 232 -0.69 1.43 -15.07
C ARG A 232 -2.01 2.12 -15.41
N PRO A 233 -2.67 1.78 -16.53
CA PRO A 233 -3.94 2.37 -16.90
C PRO A 233 -5.05 1.88 -15.96
N LEU A 234 -6.07 2.72 -15.78
CA LEU A 234 -7.33 2.27 -15.18
C LEU A 234 -7.96 1.17 -16.04
N PRO A 235 -8.70 0.22 -15.44
CA PRO A 235 -9.54 -0.70 -16.18
C PRO A 235 -10.51 0.07 -17.09
N SER A 236 -10.74 -0.44 -18.31
CA SER A 236 -11.68 0.16 -19.26
C SER A 236 -13.13 0.18 -18.73
N ILE A 237 -13.45 -0.75 -17.84
CA ILE A 237 -14.69 -0.79 -17.07
C ILE A 237 -14.27 -0.91 -15.61
N ILE A 238 -14.67 0.06 -14.79
CA ILE A 238 -14.42 0.06 -13.34
C ILE A 238 -15.33 -1.02 -12.71
N PRO A 239 -14.78 -2.13 -12.18
CA PRO A 239 -15.60 -3.15 -11.57
C PRO A 239 -16.05 -2.70 -10.17
N ILE A 240 -17.27 -3.05 -9.79
CA ILE A 240 -17.70 -2.97 -8.40
C ILE A 240 -16.83 -3.91 -7.59
N LEU A 241 -16.14 -3.37 -6.58
CA LEU A 241 -15.27 -4.17 -5.72
C LEU A 241 -16.11 -5.11 -4.83
N PRO A 242 -15.56 -6.26 -4.43
CA PRO A 242 -16.26 -7.15 -3.50
C PRO A 242 -16.44 -6.45 -2.14
N PRO A 243 -17.52 -6.79 -1.39
CA PRO A 243 -17.73 -6.25 -0.06
C PRO A 243 -16.53 -6.54 0.87
N TYR A 244 -16.09 -5.52 1.59
CA TYR A 244 -14.99 -5.60 2.54
C TYR A 244 -15.24 -4.63 3.69
N ALA A 245 -14.67 -4.93 4.87
CA ALA A 245 -14.78 -4.08 6.05
C ALA A 245 -13.86 -2.84 5.92
N TRP A 246 -14.21 -1.94 5.01
CA TRP A 246 -13.44 -0.75 4.66
C TRP A 246 -13.46 0.33 5.74
N ALA A 247 -14.50 0.36 6.56
CA ALA A 247 -14.63 1.27 7.69
C ALA A 247 -15.33 0.55 8.84
N ASP A 248 -14.97 0.97 10.07
CA ASP A 248 -15.65 0.58 11.30
C ASP A 248 -15.92 1.83 12.15
N SER A 249 -16.39 1.63 13.39
CA SER A 249 -16.75 2.73 14.29
C SER A 249 -15.57 3.63 14.67
N GLU A 250 -14.35 3.09 14.58
CA GLU A 250 -13.14 3.73 15.02
C GLU A 250 -12.27 4.22 13.87
N SER A 251 -12.27 3.59 12.70
CA SER A 251 -11.27 3.88 11.68
C SER A 251 -11.71 3.57 10.25
N GLU A 252 -11.03 4.25 9.33
CA GLU A 252 -11.07 3.97 7.91
C GLU A 252 -9.91 3.04 7.51
N THR A 253 -10.02 2.36 6.37
CA THR A 253 -8.99 1.45 5.87
C THR A 253 -8.41 1.93 4.55
N MET A 254 -7.09 1.90 4.48
CA MET A 254 -6.33 1.98 3.24
C MET A 254 -5.68 0.62 2.99
N ALA A 255 -5.64 0.21 1.72
CA ALA A 255 -5.04 -1.05 1.34
C ALA A 255 -4.15 -0.91 0.09
N ILE A 256 -3.09 -1.70 0.04
CA ILE A 256 -2.13 -1.80 -1.06
C ILE A 256 -1.97 -3.27 -1.41
N THR A 257 -2.00 -3.59 -2.71
CA THR A 257 -1.92 -4.99 -3.15
C THR A 257 -0.67 -5.69 -2.63
N GLY A 258 -0.83 -6.95 -2.23
CA GLY A 258 0.28 -7.74 -1.71
C GLY A 258 1.41 -7.92 -2.72
N SER A 259 1.08 -7.92 -4.02
CA SER A 259 2.06 -8.02 -5.10
C SER A 259 2.94 -6.77 -5.20
N LYS A 260 2.36 -5.58 -5.04
CA LYS A 260 3.10 -4.31 -4.98
C LYS A 260 3.97 -4.24 -3.74
N PHE A 261 3.44 -4.61 -2.57
CA PHE A 261 4.26 -4.62 -1.37
C PHE A 261 5.42 -5.63 -1.44
N ALA A 262 5.18 -6.82 -2.00
CA ALA A 262 6.22 -7.82 -2.23
C ALA A 262 7.30 -7.34 -3.24
N GLU A 263 6.92 -6.54 -4.23
CA GLU A 263 7.86 -5.86 -5.15
C GLU A 263 8.76 -4.89 -4.38
N TYR A 264 8.19 -4.05 -3.52
CA TYR A 264 8.97 -3.17 -2.64
C TYR A 264 9.95 -3.96 -1.78
N LEU A 265 9.48 -5.01 -1.08
CA LEU A 265 10.35 -5.81 -0.22
C LEU A 265 11.49 -6.45 -1.01
N ALA A 266 11.19 -7.13 -2.12
CA ALA A 266 12.21 -7.75 -2.96
C ALA A 266 13.29 -6.75 -3.41
N ASN A 267 12.90 -5.56 -3.85
CA ASN A 267 13.86 -4.54 -4.26
C ASN A 267 14.77 -4.08 -3.11
N ASN A 268 14.24 -4.00 -1.89
CA ASN A 268 14.96 -3.50 -0.72
C ASN A 268 15.65 -4.60 0.11
N THR A 269 15.36 -5.88 -0.13
CA THR A 269 15.94 -7.00 0.65
C THR A 269 16.88 -7.90 -0.14
N LYS A 270 17.40 -7.44 -1.28
CA LYS A 270 18.43 -8.17 -2.06
C LYS A 270 19.68 -8.50 -1.24
N PHE A 271 19.97 -7.70 -0.21
CA PHE A 271 21.08 -7.97 0.71
C PHE A 271 20.94 -9.32 1.43
N ILE A 272 19.72 -9.84 1.62
CA ILE A 272 19.49 -11.16 2.24
C ILE A 272 20.09 -12.25 1.35
N ASN A 273 19.92 -12.16 0.03
CA ASN A 273 20.45 -13.12 -0.93
C ASN A 273 21.97 -13.14 -0.90
N LEU A 274 22.60 -11.95 -0.88
CA LEU A 274 24.05 -11.80 -0.76
C LEU A 274 24.55 -12.37 0.58
N HIS A 275 23.87 -12.05 1.68
CA HIS A 275 24.27 -12.52 3.00
C HIS A 275 24.17 -14.04 3.12
N ALA A 276 23.10 -14.63 2.58
CA ALA A 276 22.94 -16.08 2.54
C ALA A 276 24.03 -16.77 1.69
N LEU A 277 24.48 -16.13 0.60
CA LEU A 277 25.61 -16.61 -0.18
C LEU A 277 26.94 -16.55 0.60
N ASN A 278 27.14 -15.50 1.40
CA ASN A 278 28.31 -15.41 2.28
C ASN A 278 28.34 -16.53 3.32
N ILE A 279 27.20 -16.83 3.94
CA ILE A 279 27.07 -17.96 4.88
C ILE A 279 27.42 -19.28 4.18
N LEU A 280 26.95 -19.48 2.93
CA LEU A 280 27.27 -20.68 2.16
C LEU A 280 28.76 -20.80 1.83
N ASN A 281 29.42 -19.68 1.49
CA ASN A 281 30.86 -19.63 1.26
C ASN A 281 31.64 -20.00 2.53
N ASP A 282 31.28 -19.41 3.67
CA ASP A 282 31.94 -19.70 4.95
C ASP A 282 31.74 -21.16 5.35
N ALA A 283 30.49 -21.65 5.24
CA ALA A 283 30.14 -23.04 5.49
C ALA A 283 30.96 -24.01 4.64
N HIS A 284 31.11 -23.71 3.35
CA HIS A 284 31.93 -24.51 2.44
C HIS A 284 33.42 -24.47 2.81
N HIS A 285 33.97 -23.29 3.09
CA HIS A 285 35.37 -23.10 3.49
C HIS A 285 35.71 -23.91 4.74
N TRP A 286 34.85 -23.88 5.77
CA TRP A 286 35.07 -24.63 7.00
C TRP A 286 35.12 -26.14 6.78
N VAL A 287 34.33 -26.68 5.84
CA VAL A 287 34.41 -28.11 5.49
C VAL A 287 35.70 -28.44 4.72
N VAL A 288 36.21 -27.51 3.91
CA VAL A 288 37.37 -27.72 3.05
C VAL A 288 38.71 -27.53 3.77
N ASP A 289 38.89 -26.41 4.48
CA ASP A 289 40.20 -25.98 5.02
C ASP A 289 40.24 -26.07 6.57
N ARG A 290 39.10 -26.15 7.25
CA ARG A 290 38.99 -26.23 8.73
C ARG A 290 39.84 -25.18 9.49
N SER A 291 40.27 -24.12 8.81
CA SER A 291 41.21 -23.13 9.34
C SER A 291 40.78 -21.73 8.90
N GLY A 292 40.59 -20.85 9.88
CA GLY A 292 40.24 -19.43 9.69
C GLY A 292 38.91 -19.18 8.97
N LEU A 293 38.51 -17.91 8.90
CA LEU A 293 37.47 -17.46 7.98
C LEU A 293 38.10 -17.25 6.58
N PRO A 294 37.40 -17.58 5.50
CA PRO A 294 37.88 -17.27 4.16
C PRO A 294 38.01 -15.75 4.00
N THR A 295 38.99 -15.32 3.23
CA THR A 295 39.00 -13.95 2.70
C THR A 295 38.08 -13.89 1.47
N PRO A 296 37.57 -12.72 1.05
CA PRO A 296 36.85 -12.60 -0.22
C PRO A 296 37.63 -13.14 -1.43
N GLU A 297 38.97 -13.15 -1.35
CA GLU A 297 39.88 -13.70 -2.36
C GLU A 297 39.90 -15.24 -2.40
N THR A 298 39.39 -15.91 -1.36
CA THR A 298 39.28 -17.38 -1.26
C THR A 298 37.84 -17.88 -1.44
N TRP A 299 36.91 -17.03 -1.92
CA TRP A 299 35.55 -17.44 -2.20
C TRP A 299 35.50 -18.46 -3.36
N ILE A 300 35.02 -19.66 -3.06
CA ILE A 300 34.87 -20.73 -4.04
C ILE A 300 33.58 -20.54 -4.87
N LEU A 301 32.59 -19.80 -4.35
CA LEU A 301 31.27 -19.63 -4.99
C LEU A 301 31.07 -18.27 -5.69
N SER A 302 32.11 -17.44 -5.82
CA SER A 302 32.05 -16.28 -6.71
C SER A 302 32.15 -16.74 -8.16
N ASN A 303 31.06 -16.59 -8.93
CA ASN A 303 31.07 -16.84 -10.37
C ASN A 303 32.13 -15.94 -11.02
N ASP A 304 33.16 -16.59 -11.59
CA ASP A 304 34.27 -16.04 -12.32
C ASP A 304 35.20 -15.07 -11.56
N LYS A 305 36.49 -15.40 -11.57
CA LYS A 305 37.59 -14.45 -11.28
C LYS A 305 37.57 -13.21 -12.20
N ASP A 306 36.72 -13.20 -13.23
CA ASP A 306 36.62 -12.18 -14.27
C ASP A 306 35.23 -11.50 -14.38
N SER A 307 34.24 -11.82 -13.54
CA SER A 307 32.91 -11.19 -13.61
C SER A 307 32.59 -10.35 -12.35
N ASN A 308 32.59 -9.03 -12.51
CA ASN A 308 32.41 -8.05 -11.44
C ASN A 308 30.98 -7.93 -10.88
N SER A 309 30.11 -8.94 -10.98
CA SER A 309 28.80 -8.88 -10.31
C SER A 309 28.17 -10.26 -10.12
N ILE A 310 28.16 -10.78 -8.90
CA ILE A 310 27.23 -11.83 -8.50
C ILE A 310 25.82 -11.23 -8.60
N ILE A 311 25.01 -11.73 -9.52
CA ILE A 311 23.60 -11.33 -9.64
C ILE A 311 22.84 -11.94 -8.45
N VAL A 312 22.47 -11.10 -7.49
CA VAL A 312 21.68 -11.46 -6.29
C VAL A 312 20.21 -11.05 -6.42
N ASP A 313 19.76 -10.81 -7.65
CA ASP A 313 18.39 -10.42 -7.95
C ASP A 313 17.42 -11.60 -7.76
N TRP A 314 16.22 -11.30 -7.28
CA TRP A 314 15.11 -12.25 -7.23
C TRP A 314 14.79 -12.74 -8.64
N ASN A 315 14.85 -14.05 -8.87
CA ASN A 315 14.75 -14.63 -10.21
C ASN A 315 13.44 -15.37 -10.49
N GLN A 316 12.55 -15.48 -9.49
CA GLN A 316 11.16 -15.91 -9.69
C GLN A 316 10.19 -15.03 -8.91
N SER A 317 9.01 -14.81 -9.48
CA SER A 317 7.94 -14.01 -8.86
C SER A 317 6.56 -14.62 -9.11
N THR A 318 5.78 -14.76 -8.03
CA THR A 318 4.41 -15.29 -8.08
C THR A 318 3.52 -14.50 -7.13
N GLY A 319 2.82 -13.48 -7.64
CA GLY A 319 1.90 -12.66 -6.83
C GLY A 319 2.61 -12.00 -5.65
N THR A 320 2.42 -12.55 -4.44
CA THR A 320 2.98 -12.06 -3.16
C THR A 320 4.26 -12.79 -2.71
N SER A 321 4.67 -13.86 -3.40
CA SER A 321 5.94 -14.55 -3.12
C SER A 321 7.01 -14.20 -4.15
N ARG A 322 8.26 -14.24 -3.68
CA ARG A 322 9.47 -14.05 -4.50
C ARG A 322 10.49 -15.10 -4.08
N SER A 323 11.22 -15.65 -5.02
CA SER A 323 12.32 -16.56 -4.69
C SER A 323 13.59 -16.19 -5.45
N PHE A 324 14.70 -16.44 -4.78
CA PHE A 324 16.03 -16.37 -5.34
C PHE A 324 16.63 -17.76 -5.26
N ASN A 325 16.91 -18.33 -6.44
CA ASN A 325 17.56 -19.62 -6.56
C ASN A 325 18.92 -19.44 -7.22
N TRP A 326 19.98 -19.84 -6.53
CA TRP A 326 21.34 -19.83 -7.08
C TRP A 326 21.91 -21.24 -7.02
N SER A 327 22.62 -21.64 -8.07
CA SER A 327 23.38 -22.87 -8.09
C SER A 327 24.68 -22.70 -8.85
N SER A 328 25.71 -23.45 -8.45
CA SER A 328 26.99 -23.46 -9.12
C SER A 328 27.60 -24.85 -9.10
N THR A 329 28.34 -25.18 -10.16
CA THR A 329 29.13 -26.40 -10.26
C THR A 329 30.53 -26.02 -10.72
N THR A 330 31.50 -26.19 -9.83
CA THR A 330 32.92 -25.91 -10.12
C THR A 330 33.71 -27.20 -10.12
N LYS A 331 34.65 -27.35 -11.05
CA LYS A 331 35.60 -28.46 -11.08
C LYS A 331 37.01 -27.92 -10.99
N GLY A 332 37.88 -28.60 -10.28
CA GLY A 332 39.30 -28.29 -10.25
C GLY A 332 40.15 -29.53 -10.09
N ASP A 333 41.45 -29.31 -10.25
CA ASP A 333 42.48 -30.33 -10.18
C ASP A 333 43.60 -29.81 -9.28
N ASP A 334 43.92 -30.55 -8.21
CA ASP A 334 44.98 -30.18 -7.25
C ASP A 334 46.38 -30.64 -7.74
N SER A 335 46.63 -30.57 -9.06
CA SER A 335 47.83 -31.09 -9.72
C SER A 335 49.09 -30.20 -9.61
N THR A 336 49.10 -29.22 -8.70
CA THR A 336 50.18 -28.22 -8.62
C THR A 336 51.44 -28.68 -7.85
N GLY A 337 51.40 -29.82 -7.16
CA GLY A 337 52.54 -30.38 -6.42
C GLY A 337 53.36 -31.42 -7.20
N PHE A 338 54.68 -31.46 -6.99
CA PHE A 338 55.57 -32.50 -7.57
C PHE A 338 55.11 -33.93 -7.19
N TRP A 339 54.57 -34.10 -5.99
CA TRP A 339 54.03 -35.37 -5.51
C TRP A 339 52.64 -35.70 -6.09
N SER A 340 51.80 -34.71 -6.46
CA SER A 340 50.50 -34.98 -7.10
C SER A 340 50.65 -35.46 -8.55
N LYS A 341 51.77 -35.15 -9.20
CA LYS A 341 52.15 -35.73 -10.50
C LYS A 341 52.58 -37.20 -10.44
N LEU A 342 53.04 -37.68 -9.28
CA LEU A 342 53.46 -39.07 -9.06
C LEU A 342 52.36 -39.95 -8.43
N ALA A 343 51.44 -39.36 -7.65
CA ALA A 343 50.43 -40.07 -6.88
C ALA A 343 49.02 -40.08 -7.52
N GLY A 344 48.89 -39.62 -8.78
CA GLY A 344 47.61 -39.44 -9.48
C GLY A 344 46.95 -38.09 -9.17
N SER A 345 46.31 -37.48 -10.18
CA SER A 345 45.61 -36.20 -10.03
C SER A 345 44.40 -36.36 -9.10
N ALA A 346 44.31 -35.51 -8.07
CA ALA A 346 43.11 -35.39 -7.25
C ALA A 346 42.16 -34.42 -7.94
N VAL A 347 41.05 -34.95 -8.46
CA VAL A 347 40.01 -34.14 -9.10
C VAL A 347 38.94 -33.85 -8.05
N TRP A 348 38.52 -32.59 -7.98
CA TRP A 348 37.38 -32.22 -7.15
C TRP A 348 36.28 -31.58 -7.99
N SER A 349 35.04 -31.77 -7.54
CA SER A 349 33.88 -31.06 -8.04
C SER A 349 33.04 -30.58 -6.88
N THR A 350 32.69 -29.30 -6.88
CA THR A 350 31.78 -28.71 -5.90
C THR A 350 30.46 -28.40 -6.57
N GLU A 351 29.37 -28.88 -6.00
CA GLU A 351 27.99 -28.55 -6.34
C GLU A 351 27.39 -27.75 -5.20
N SER A 352 26.91 -26.55 -5.48
CA SER A 352 26.28 -25.70 -4.47
C SER A 352 24.93 -25.20 -4.95
N SER A 353 24.00 -25.03 -3.99
CA SER A 353 22.65 -24.54 -4.21
C SER A 353 22.21 -23.66 -3.04
N LEU A 354 21.53 -22.57 -3.34
CA LEU A 354 20.99 -21.62 -2.38
C LEU A 354 19.57 -21.24 -2.80
N SER A 355 18.61 -21.32 -1.88
CA SER A 355 17.26 -20.79 -2.04
C SER A 355 16.97 -19.77 -0.95
N VAL A 356 16.41 -18.63 -1.34
CA VAL A 356 15.78 -17.67 -0.44
C VAL A 356 14.36 -17.44 -0.92
N ASP A 357 13.38 -17.77 -0.09
CA ASP A 357 11.95 -17.67 -0.40
C ASP A 357 11.29 -16.62 0.49
N LEU A 358 10.84 -15.51 -0.11
CA LEU A 358 10.03 -14.47 0.52
C LEU A 358 8.56 -14.85 0.44
N SER A 359 7.87 -14.86 1.59
CA SER A 359 6.44 -15.13 1.68
C SER A 359 5.74 -14.22 2.68
N VAL A 360 4.61 -13.65 2.27
CA VAL A 360 3.70 -12.89 3.14
C VAL A 360 2.78 -13.85 3.88
N VAL A 361 2.67 -13.73 5.20
CA VAL A 361 1.81 -14.61 6.02
C VAL A 361 0.38 -14.04 6.10
N PRO A 362 -0.62 -14.67 5.45
CA PRO A 362 -1.97 -14.11 5.35
C PRO A 362 -2.62 -13.86 6.72
N GLY A 363 -3.32 -12.74 6.84
CA GLY A 363 -4.07 -12.39 8.05
C GLY A 363 -3.24 -11.93 9.24
N THR A 364 -1.91 -11.89 9.10
CA THR A 364 -0.95 -11.49 10.16
C THR A 364 -0.23 -10.19 9.81
N ASP A 365 0.71 -9.78 10.63
CA ASP A 365 1.62 -8.65 10.43
C ASP A 365 3.01 -9.11 9.93
N LYS A 366 3.15 -10.33 9.40
CA LYS A 366 4.45 -10.97 9.17
C LYS A 366 4.78 -11.25 7.71
N VAL A 367 6.05 -11.09 7.39
CA VAL A 367 6.70 -11.61 6.19
C VAL A 367 7.83 -12.54 6.62
N THR A 368 7.95 -13.69 5.98
CA THR A 368 9.02 -14.65 6.23
C THR A 368 9.96 -14.73 5.04
N TYR A 369 11.25 -14.89 5.34
CA TYR A 369 12.29 -15.27 4.39
C TYR A 369 12.81 -16.64 4.83
N THR A 370 12.52 -17.66 4.04
CA THR A 370 13.05 -19.01 4.29
C THR A 370 14.35 -19.16 3.52
N VAL A 371 15.45 -19.35 4.24
CA VAL A 371 16.79 -19.46 3.66
C VAL A 371 17.25 -20.90 3.78
N THR A 372 17.68 -21.49 2.66
CA THR A 372 18.29 -22.83 2.64
C THR A 372 19.50 -22.84 1.73
N GLY A 373 20.62 -23.36 2.23
CA GLY A 373 21.85 -23.48 1.46
C GLY A 373 22.43 -24.88 1.59
N LYS A 374 23.06 -25.37 0.52
CA LYS A 374 23.75 -26.64 0.49
C LYS A 374 24.98 -26.54 -0.40
N SER A 375 26.09 -27.11 0.04
CA SER A 375 27.29 -27.31 -0.75
C SER A 375 27.81 -28.72 -0.55
N THR A 376 28.12 -29.39 -1.66
CA THR A 376 28.68 -30.73 -1.69
C THR A 376 29.96 -30.70 -2.52
N ARG A 377 31.11 -30.98 -1.91
CA ARG A 377 32.38 -31.20 -2.57
C ARG A 377 32.65 -32.69 -2.70
N HIS A 378 32.75 -33.17 -3.93
CA HIS A 378 33.25 -34.49 -4.23
C HIS A 378 34.74 -34.39 -4.53
N HIS A 379 35.52 -35.35 -4.05
CA HIS A 379 36.90 -35.53 -4.48
C HIS A 379 37.11 -36.98 -4.90
N SER A 380 37.95 -37.18 -5.90
CA SER A 380 38.45 -38.49 -6.29
C SER A 380 39.96 -38.40 -6.47
N SER A 381 40.68 -39.36 -5.91
CA SER A 381 42.12 -39.48 -6.08
C SER A 381 42.49 -40.93 -6.43
N ALA A 382 43.44 -41.09 -7.35
CA ALA A 382 43.90 -42.39 -7.80
C ALA A 382 45.35 -42.61 -7.37
N SER A 383 45.55 -43.22 -6.20
CA SER A 383 46.90 -43.47 -5.67
C SER A 383 47.24 -44.96 -5.75
N TRP A 384 48.39 -45.29 -6.34
CA TRP A 384 48.96 -46.65 -6.38
C TRP A 384 47.96 -47.75 -6.81
N GLY A 385 47.11 -47.47 -7.79
CA GLY A 385 46.13 -48.43 -8.32
C GLY A 385 44.83 -48.55 -7.51
N THR A 386 44.67 -47.77 -6.43
CA THR A 386 43.41 -47.68 -5.67
C THR A 386 42.75 -46.33 -5.95
N LEU A 387 41.51 -46.38 -6.43
CA LEU A 387 40.63 -45.21 -6.53
C LEU A 387 39.99 -44.98 -5.16
N SER A 388 40.29 -43.82 -4.56
CA SER A 388 39.56 -43.34 -3.39
C SER A 388 38.66 -42.18 -3.82
N SER A 389 37.44 -42.17 -3.29
CA SER A 389 36.52 -41.06 -3.46
C SER A 389 35.91 -40.71 -2.12
N GLY A 390 35.59 -39.43 -1.98
CA GLY A 390 34.92 -38.93 -0.81
C GLY A 390 34.01 -37.76 -1.15
N SER A 391 33.18 -37.41 -0.17
CA SER A 391 32.26 -36.29 -0.25
C SER A 391 32.24 -35.52 1.06
N GLN A 392 32.29 -34.22 0.92
CA GLN A 392 32.22 -33.22 1.96
C GLN A 392 30.92 -32.44 1.74
N ASN A 393 30.01 -32.48 2.70
CA ASN A 393 28.70 -31.85 2.59
C ASN A 393 28.53 -30.85 3.71
N VAL A 394 27.96 -29.70 3.39
CA VAL A 394 27.42 -28.76 4.37
C VAL A 394 26.08 -28.23 3.89
N SER A 395 25.16 -28.04 4.82
CA SER A 395 23.91 -27.34 4.56
C SER A 395 23.52 -26.50 5.75
N PHE A 396 22.76 -25.45 5.49
CA PHE A 396 22.16 -24.64 6.52
C PHE A 396 20.73 -24.25 6.18
N SER A 397 19.94 -23.97 7.21
CA SER A 397 18.64 -23.36 7.05
C SER A 397 18.28 -22.44 8.23
N PHE A 398 17.54 -21.38 7.92
CA PHE A 398 16.93 -20.51 8.93
C PHE A 398 15.76 -19.74 8.33
N VAL A 399 14.92 -19.18 9.19
CA VAL A 399 13.81 -18.31 8.81
C VAL A 399 14.04 -16.94 9.40
N ILE A 400 13.98 -15.91 8.56
CA ILE A 400 13.94 -14.50 9.00
C ILE A 400 12.47 -14.09 9.00
N THR A 401 12.02 -13.40 10.05
CA THR A 401 10.68 -12.83 10.14
C THR A 401 10.76 -11.31 10.26
N LEU A 402 10.15 -10.61 9.30
CA LEU A 402 9.88 -9.18 9.37
C LEU A 402 8.44 -9.01 9.89
N THR A 403 8.28 -8.28 10.98
CA THR A 403 6.96 -7.99 11.59
C THR A 403 6.65 -6.50 11.45
N LEU A 404 5.52 -6.16 10.83
CA LEU A 404 4.99 -4.80 10.74
C LEU A 404 4.53 -4.37 12.13
N THR A 405 4.93 -3.18 12.58
CA THR A 405 4.69 -2.78 13.99
C THR A 405 3.84 -1.53 14.11
N SER A 406 4.22 -0.46 13.43
CA SER A 406 3.57 0.83 13.56
C SER A 406 3.66 1.60 12.25
N VAL A 407 2.91 2.71 12.15
CA VAL A 407 3.10 3.70 11.10
C VAL A 407 3.31 5.04 11.78
N LYS A 408 4.46 5.67 11.53
CA LYS A 408 4.84 6.95 12.11
C LYS A 408 5.13 7.95 11.00
N ASP A 409 4.45 9.09 11.01
CA ASP A 409 4.57 10.12 9.97
C ASP A 409 4.34 9.55 8.55
N GLY A 410 3.46 8.54 8.44
CA GLY A 410 3.18 7.79 7.20
C GLY A 410 4.21 6.72 6.83
N MET A 411 5.32 6.62 7.57
CA MET A 411 6.38 5.63 7.34
C MET A 411 6.11 4.34 8.11
N LEU A 412 6.25 3.18 7.46
CA LEU A 412 6.04 1.87 8.04
C LEU A 412 7.24 1.45 8.89
N GLU A 413 7.01 1.22 10.17
CA GLU A 413 8.00 0.66 11.09
C GLU A 413 7.92 -0.87 11.13
N SER A 414 9.07 -1.53 11.15
CA SER A 414 9.17 -2.99 11.23
C SER A 414 10.24 -3.46 12.20
N THR A 415 10.05 -4.67 12.71
CA THR A 415 11.04 -5.37 13.53
C THR A 415 11.44 -6.67 12.86
N TRP A 416 12.64 -7.15 13.20
CA TRP A 416 13.25 -8.32 12.60
C TRP A 416 13.60 -9.33 13.68
N SER A 417 13.30 -10.59 13.41
CA SER A 417 13.72 -11.75 14.20
C SER A 417 14.16 -12.87 13.27
N THR A 418 14.85 -13.87 13.81
CA THR A 418 15.21 -15.05 13.05
C THR A 418 15.19 -16.28 13.95
N THR A 419 14.99 -17.46 13.36
CA THR A 419 15.22 -18.74 14.05
C THR A 419 16.72 -18.99 14.19
N ASP A 420 17.11 -19.79 15.17
CA ASP A 420 18.49 -20.26 15.24
C ASP A 420 18.89 -20.97 13.94
N PRO A 421 20.02 -20.59 13.31
CA PRO A 421 20.49 -21.27 12.12
C PRO A 421 20.77 -22.74 12.39
N VAL A 422 20.23 -23.63 11.57
CA VAL A 422 20.48 -25.07 11.67
C VAL A 422 21.58 -25.42 10.68
N PHE A 423 22.76 -25.78 11.17
CA PHE A 423 23.86 -26.27 10.34
C PHE A 423 23.95 -27.80 10.37
N GLN A 424 24.25 -28.40 9.24
CA GLN A 424 24.56 -29.82 9.13
C GLN A 424 25.80 -30.00 8.27
N ALA A 425 26.73 -30.85 8.70
CA ALA A 425 27.91 -31.19 7.94
C ALA A 425 28.11 -32.72 7.91
N SER A 426 28.73 -33.22 6.84
CA SER A 426 29.15 -34.62 6.73
C SER A 426 30.44 -34.68 5.92
N ILE A 427 31.48 -35.29 6.51
CA ILE A 427 32.79 -35.44 5.87
C ILE A 427 33.05 -36.93 5.70
N LYS A 428 33.08 -37.37 4.45
CA LYS A 428 33.36 -38.75 4.07
C LYS A 428 34.59 -38.76 3.19
N ASP A 429 35.73 -39.13 3.74
CA ASP A 429 36.96 -39.33 2.97
C ASP A 429 37.19 -40.85 2.86
N LEU A 430 38.36 -41.36 3.25
CA LEU A 430 38.59 -42.81 3.41
C LEU A 430 37.86 -43.42 4.61
N VAL A 431 37.50 -42.58 5.60
CA VAL A 431 36.74 -42.91 6.80
C VAL A 431 35.77 -41.75 7.07
N ASP A 432 34.58 -42.04 7.63
CA ASP A 432 33.64 -41.01 8.07
C ASP A 432 34.26 -40.18 9.22
N ASP A 433 34.49 -38.89 8.99
CA ASP A 433 35.05 -37.96 9.98
C ASP A 433 33.94 -37.18 10.69
N ASN A 434 33.23 -37.90 11.56
CA ASN A 434 32.13 -37.34 12.36
C ASN A 434 32.61 -36.25 13.34
N GLN A 435 33.85 -36.34 13.82
CA GLN A 435 34.41 -35.33 14.74
C GLN A 435 34.69 -34.02 14.00
N GLY A 436 35.32 -34.10 12.82
CA GLY A 436 35.53 -32.93 11.96
C GLY A 436 34.21 -32.28 11.56
N ALA A 437 33.20 -33.06 11.19
CA ALA A 437 31.87 -32.54 10.88
C ALA A 437 31.21 -31.81 12.08
N ALA A 438 31.31 -32.36 13.29
CA ALA A 438 30.78 -31.74 14.49
C ALA A 438 31.52 -30.42 14.83
N MET A 439 32.85 -30.38 14.69
CA MET A 439 33.64 -29.17 14.87
C MET A 439 33.25 -28.07 13.88
N VAL A 440 33.04 -28.41 12.61
CA VAL A 440 32.57 -27.45 11.60
C VAL A 440 31.23 -26.85 12.00
N VAL A 441 30.28 -27.67 12.44
CA VAL A 441 28.96 -27.19 12.89
C VAL A 441 29.10 -26.27 14.11
N GLU A 442 29.94 -26.63 15.09
CA GLU A 442 30.18 -25.80 16.27
C GLU A 442 30.78 -24.43 15.90
N GLU A 443 31.79 -24.38 15.03
CA GLU A 443 32.37 -23.13 14.56
C GLU A 443 31.34 -22.28 13.80
N LEU A 444 30.56 -22.89 12.91
CA LEU A 444 29.51 -22.16 12.18
C LEU A 444 28.47 -21.55 13.13
N HIS A 445 28.07 -22.25 14.19
CA HIS A 445 27.20 -21.68 15.23
C HIS A 445 27.86 -20.55 16.02
N ARG A 446 29.19 -20.59 16.20
CA ARG A 446 29.94 -19.52 16.86
C ARG A 446 29.98 -18.24 16.03
N TYR A 447 30.14 -18.36 14.72
CA TYR A 447 30.17 -17.21 13.81
C TYR A 447 28.77 -16.68 13.48
N TRP A 448 27.82 -17.57 13.17
CA TRP A 448 26.50 -17.21 12.67
C TRP A 448 25.44 -17.35 13.76
N THR A 449 25.46 -16.39 14.68
CA THR A 449 24.47 -16.31 15.76
C THR A 449 23.18 -15.62 15.32
N THR A 450 22.07 -16.00 15.94
CA THR A 450 20.75 -15.37 15.77
C THR A 450 20.80 -13.86 16.01
N GLU A 451 21.49 -13.41 17.06
CA GLU A 451 21.67 -12.00 17.36
C GLU A 451 22.49 -11.27 16.28
N GLY A 452 23.60 -11.88 15.83
CA GLY A 452 24.44 -11.33 14.77
C GLY A 452 23.67 -11.13 13.47
N LEU A 453 22.89 -12.14 13.06
CA LEU A 453 22.04 -12.07 11.86
C LEU A 453 20.99 -10.96 11.97
N VAL A 454 20.26 -10.91 13.10
CA VAL A 454 19.22 -9.87 13.32
C VAL A 454 19.83 -8.47 13.28
N ASN A 455 20.97 -8.25 13.93
CA ASN A 455 21.63 -6.94 13.95
C ASN A 455 22.14 -6.54 12.56
N HIS A 456 22.65 -7.48 11.78
CA HIS A 456 23.04 -7.24 10.40
C HIS A 456 21.85 -6.83 9.54
N PHE A 457 20.74 -7.58 9.59
CA PHE A 457 19.55 -7.28 8.78
C PHE A 457 18.90 -5.95 9.17
N LYS A 458 18.82 -5.63 10.46
CA LYS A 458 18.36 -4.31 10.93
C LYS A 458 19.21 -3.17 10.36
N SER A 459 20.53 -3.34 10.41
CA SER A 459 21.47 -2.32 9.91
C SER A 459 21.38 -2.16 8.39
N ALA A 460 21.27 -3.26 7.64
CA ALA A 460 21.13 -3.24 6.19
C ALA A 460 19.80 -2.63 5.75
N MET A 461 18.68 -2.97 6.43
CA MET A 461 17.36 -2.41 6.15
C MET A 461 17.29 -0.90 6.47
N ALA A 462 17.98 -0.45 7.52
CA ALA A 462 18.05 0.98 7.86
C ALA A 462 18.73 1.84 6.77
N GLN A 463 19.49 1.22 5.86
CA GLN A 463 20.10 1.88 4.70
C GLN A 463 19.19 1.90 3.46
N GLN A 464 18.04 1.23 3.52
CA GLN A 464 17.08 1.18 2.42
C GLN A 464 16.02 2.29 2.56
N PRO A 465 15.45 2.77 1.43
CA PRO A 465 14.26 3.61 1.47
C PRO A 465 13.13 2.98 2.30
N GLN A 466 12.62 3.71 3.28
CA GLN A 466 11.47 3.28 4.06
C GLN A 466 10.20 3.26 3.22
N PHE A 467 9.28 2.37 3.58
CA PHE A 467 7.96 2.34 2.98
C PHE A 467 7.11 3.49 3.52
N VAL A 468 6.50 4.27 2.64
CA VAL A 468 5.68 5.44 2.95
C VAL A 468 4.30 5.27 2.34
N PHE A 469 3.27 5.28 3.18
CA PHE A 469 1.87 5.26 2.74
C PHE A 469 1.45 6.62 2.16
N PRO A 470 0.49 6.65 1.22
CA PRO A 470 -0.09 7.91 0.74
C PRO A 470 -0.82 8.66 1.85
N GLY A 471 -0.78 9.99 1.83
CA GLY A 471 -1.44 10.82 2.85
C GLY A 471 -0.65 10.98 4.17
N ALA A 472 0.64 10.65 4.17
CA ALA A 472 1.58 11.01 5.24
C ALA A 472 1.42 12.49 5.64
N GLY A 473 1.35 12.76 6.94
CA GLY A 473 1.15 14.12 7.49
C GLY A 473 -0.30 14.65 7.42
N THR A 474 -1.22 13.94 6.77
CA THR A 474 -2.67 14.25 6.81
C THR A 474 -3.42 13.27 7.71
N PHE A 475 -2.99 12.01 7.73
CA PHE A 475 -3.65 10.95 8.50
C PHE A 475 -2.78 10.42 9.63
N VAL A 476 -3.42 10.13 10.77
CA VAL A 476 -2.86 9.23 11.78
C VAL A 476 -3.14 7.81 11.32
N MET A 477 -2.08 7.03 11.11
CA MET A 477 -2.16 5.66 10.62
C MET A 477 -1.75 4.67 11.71
N LYS A 478 -2.44 3.54 11.81
CA LYS A 478 -2.21 2.52 12.83
C LYS A 478 -2.49 1.11 12.31
N ASN A 479 -2.01 0.12 13.06
CA ASN A 479 -2.31 -1.30 12.85
C ASN A 479 -1.98 -1.82 11.44
N PRO A 480 -0.76 -1.60 10.91
CA PRO A 480 -0.37 -2.17 9.62
C PRO A 480 -0.38 -3.70 9.70
N ARG A 481 -1.09 -4.35 8.77
CA ARG A 481 -1.21 -5.82 8.74
C ARG A 481 -1.52 -6.31 7.33
N PHE A 482 -1.35 -7.60 7.10
CA PHE A 482 -1.83 -8.28 5.92
C PHE A 482 -3.25 -8.82 6.13
N ASN A 483 -4.11 -8.67 5.12
CA ASN A 483 -5.40 -9.34 5.10
C ASN A 483 -5.26 -10.81 4.65
N GLN A 484 -6.39 -11.53 4.49
CA GLN A 484 -6.40 -12.94 4.07
C GLN A 484 -5.93 -13.16 2.62
N THR A 485 -5.87 -12.09 1.82
CA THR A 485 -5.37 -12.11 0.44
C THR A 485 -3.95 -11.54 0.33
N CYS A 486 -3.27 -11.36 1.46
CA CYS A 486 -1.92 -10.84 1.58
C CYS A 486 -1.75 -9.38 1.14
N ASP A 487 -2.82 -8.61 1.03
CA ASP A 487 -2.73 -7.16 0.80
C ASP A 487 -2.38 -6.46 2.11
N VAL A 488 -1.53 -5.44 2.03
CA VAL A 488 -1.18 -4.61 3.18
C VAL A 488 -2.33 -3.66 3.43
N THR A 489 -2.87 -3.69 4.64
CA THR A 489 -3.92 -2.79 5.11
C THR A 489 -3.42 -1.97 6.29
N VAL A 490 -3.84 -0.72 6.35
CA VAL A 490 -3.60 0.18 7.48
C VAL A 490 -4.91 0.87 7.84
N GLN A 491 -5.14 1.04 9.14
CA GLN A 491 -6.25 1.86 9.62
C GLN A 491 -5.80 3.32 9.69
N PHE A 492 -6.66 4.25 9.30
CA PHE A 492 -6.36 5.67 9.35
C PHE A 492 -7.52 6.50 9.90
N GLN A 493 -7.18 7.72 10.33
CA GLN A 493 -8.09 8.78 10.75
C GLN A 493 -7.49 10.14 10.36
N TYR A 494 -8.32 11.15 10.10
CA TYR A 494 -7.86 12.53 9.89
C TYR A 494 -7.18 13.10 11.14
N MET A 495 -6.04 13.77 10.95
CA MET A 495 -5.47 14.64 11.99
C MET A 495 -6.38 15.88 12.12
N ASN A 496 -7.09 16.00 13.24
CA ASN A 496 -7.93 17.16 13.56
C ASN A 496 -7.11 18.39 13.92
#